data_AF-A0A1X7MQ84-F1
#
_entry.id   AF-A0A1X7MQ84-F1
#
_cell.length_a   1.000
_cell.length_b   1.000
_cell.length_c   1.000
_cell.angle_alpha   90.00
_cell.angle_beta   90.00
_cell.angle_gamma   90.00
#
_symmetry.space_group_name_H-M   'P 1'
#
loop_
_entity.id
_entity.type
_entity.pdbx_description
1 polymer ?
#
loop_
_entity_poly.entity_id
_entity_poly.type
_entity_poly.pdbx_seq_one_letter_code
_entity_poly.pdbx_strand_id
1 'polypeptide(L)'
;MGPGRLPMAPRPRRDELLSSWMARVACRYGLTAEELAGHFAGDGNSFSTPTPTPTTIDDRAPTVDQAQAWARACGVDPERLQRLSLSWRYPLRARAWYVSRGPEWTPSIVTGSTPVCLACFAADQSAGRDGYLRAGWMLAERCICPTHGELLLDRCLSCHRRLSVAFRLLDGRARPVCSSCGVILADRGGECDRHDRNLMRWTLAVQQRITASVDHENPARGQFEKALAMLWAPLDHPAAARPVLALWFNEAGWRCPYDVRHAVGADAPVGQLPARWRFLTLLALNDIFGADPRVDGTSPPAAAHLVRRAAPRRERLSRSSRRPHVQLQKRSSAEYERLARQILADPRWIAAEKLPRRKRERVRAGLIDAALAGNAAALGARLSPRPRSDGQAIQIS
;
A
#
# COMPACT_ATOMS: atom_id res chain seq x y z
N MET A 1 25.50 -16.68 -25.48
CA MET A 1 24.97 -17.59 -24.44
C MET A 1 23.62 -18.05 -24.94
N GLY A 2 23.40 -19.35 -25.19
CA GLY A 2 22.09 -19.88 -25.62
C GLY A 2 21.00 -19.55 -24.59
N PRO A 3 19.70 -19.71 -24.92
CA PRO A 3 18.57 -19.18 -24.14
C PRO A 3 18.65 -19.68 -22.69
N GLY A 4 19.18 -18.83 -21.82
CA GLY A 4 20.17 -19.25 -20.84
C GLY A 4 19.62 -19.29 -19.43
N ARG A 5 19.68 -20.47 -18.82
CA ARG A 5 19.43 -20.64 -17.39
C ARG A 5 20.45 -19.83 -16.60
N LEU A 6 19.97 -19.12 -15.58
CA LEU A 6 20.80 -18.42 -14.61
C LEU A 6 21.75 -19.40 -13.89
N PRO A 7 23.05 -19.09 -13.78
CA PRO A 7 24.02 -19.96 -13.09
C PRO A 7 23.69 -20.20 -11.61
N MET A 8 23.14 -19.20 -10.94
CA MET A 8 22.81 -19.21 -9.52
C MET A 8 21.37 -18.73 -9.29
N ALA A 9 20.51 -19.61 -8.82
CA ALA A 9 19.16 -19.26 -8.37
C ALA A 9 18.87 -19.96 -7.03
N PRO A 10 18.72 -19.22 -5.92
CA PRO A 10 18.29 -19.83 -4.65
C PRO A 10 16.94 -20.52 -4.82
N ARG A 11 16.79 -21.70 -4.21
CA ARG A 11 15.50 -22.42 -4.21
C ARG A 11 14.44 -21.60 -3.46
N PRO A 12 13.22 -21.47 -4.01
CA PRO A 12 12.14 -20.80 -3.30
C PRO A 12 11.74 -21.56 -2.03
N ARG A 13 11.40 -20.82 -0.97
CA ARG A 13 10.95 -21.39 0.30
C ARG A 13 9.44 -21.54 0.34
N ARG A 14 8.96 -22.52 1.11
CA ARG A 14 7.55 -22.88 1.16
C ARG A 14 6.65 -21.71 1.58
N ASP A 15 7.10 -20.83 2.47
CA ASP A 15 6.33 -19.70 3.01
C ASP A 15 6.80 -18.33 2.50
N GLU A 16 7.62 -18.28 1.46
CA GLU A 16 8.20 -17.05 0.90
C GLU A 16 7.26 -16.35 -0.09
N LEU A 17 7.33 -15.01 -0.13
CA LEU A 17 6.70 -14.20 -1.17
C LEU A 17 7.41 -14.35 -2.52
N LEU A 18 6.66 -14.24 -3.61
CA LEU A 18 7.21 -14.34 -4.96
C LEU A 18 8.22 -13.21 -5.25
N SER A 19 7.86 -11.98 -4.89
CA SER A 19 8.74 -10.81 -4.97
C SER A 19 10.01 -10.97 -4.14
N SER A 20 9.91 -11.56 -2.95
CA SER A 20 11.07 -11.88 -2.11
C SER A 20 12.00 -12.89 -2.76
N TRP A 21 11.45 -13.99 -3.30
CA TRP A 21 12.25 -14.98 -3.99
C TRP A 21 12.98 -14.35 -5.18
N MET A 22 12.27 -13.59 -6.03
CA MET A 22 12.87 -12.90 -7.17
C MET A 22 13.95 -11.92 -6.73
N ALA A 23 13.72 -11.14 -5.67
CA ALA A 23 14.71 -10.20 -5.14
C ALA A 23 15.97 -10.89 -4.61
N ARG A 24 15.86 -12.08 -4.02
CA ARG A 24 17.01 -12.88 -3.59
C ARG A 24 17.78 -13.51 -4.75
N VAL A 25 17.11 -13.84 -5.86
CA VAL A 25 17.78 -14.25 -7.09
C VAL A 25 18.52 -13.04 -7.66
N ALA A 26 17.81 -11.91 -7.85
CA ALA A 26 18.33 -10.69 -8.45
C ALA A 26 19.55 -10.12 -7.70
N CYS A 27 19.54 -10.17 -6.37
CA CYS A 27 20.67 -9.64 -5.58
C CYS A 27 21.98 -10.41 -5.79
N ARG A 28 21.94 -11.65 -6.34
CA ARG A 28 23.16 -12.40 -6.72
C ARG A 28 23.83 -11.84 -7.96
N TYR A 29 23.10 -11.08 -8.77
CA TYR A 29 23.54 -10.47 -10.02
C TYR A 29 23.69 -8.95 -9.91
N GLY A 30 23.53 -8.38 -8.70
CA GLY A 30 23.55 -6.94 -8.51
C GLY A 30 22.33 -6.21 -9.11
N LEU A 31 21.24 -6.93 -9.38
CA LEU A 31 20.01 -6.40 -9.95
C LEU A 31 18.90 -6.27 -8.89
N THR A 32 17.93 -5.41 -9.17
CA THR A 32 16.63 -5.40 -8.51
C THR A 32 15.72 -6.51 -9.04
N ALA A 33 14.66 -6.83 -8.30
CA ALA A 33 13.72 -7.88 -8.69
C ALA A 33 13.00 -7.53 -10.00
N GLU A 34 12.64 -6.26 -10.16
CA GLU A 34 11.96 -5.71 -11.34
C GLU A 34 12.86 -5.70 -12.58
N GLU A 35 14.15 -5.36 -12.42
CA GLU A 35 15.13 -5.44 -13.51
C GLU A 35 15.31 -6.89 -13.97
N LEU A 36 15.52 -7.82 -13.03
CA LEU A 36 15.67 -9.24 -13.37
C LEU A 36 14.39 -9.81 -14.02
N ALA A 37 13.21 -9.44 -13.50
CA ALA A 37 11.94 -9.83 -14.10
C ALA A 37 11.79 -9.30 -15.54
N GLY A 38 12.24 -8.07 -15.80
CA GLY A 38 12.25 -7.47 -17.14
C GLY A 38 13.17 -8.21 -18.11
N HIS A 39 14.31 -8.73 -17.66
CA HIS A 39 15.21 -9.55 -18.48
C HIS A 39 14.57 -10.85 -18.96
N PHE A 40 13.61 -11.40 -18.21
CA PHE A 40 12.89 -12.61 -18.60
C PHE A 40 11.70 -12.36 -19.53
N ALA A 41 11.26 -11.10 -19.67
CA ALA A 41 10.11 -10.71 -20.49
C ALA A 41 10.48 -10.41 -21.96
N GLY A 42 11.77 -10.21 -22.27
CA GLY A 42 12.25 -10.10 -23.64
C GLY A 42 12.40 -11.48 -24.28
N ASP A 43 11.98 -11.62 -25.54
CA ASP A 43 12.17 -12.83 -26.32
C ASP A 43 13.61 -13.35 -26.16
N GLY A 44 13.72 -14.64 -25.82
CA GLY A 44 14.87 -15.28 -25.16
C GLY A 44 16.18 -15.35 -25.93
N ASN A 45 16.57 -14.30 -26.68
CA ASN A 45 17.77 -14.30 -27.49
C ASN A 45 18.59 -13.01 -27.46
N SER A 46 18.35 -12.09 -26.52
CA SER A 46 19.26 -10.95 -26.34
C SER A 46 19.21 -10.37 -24.92
N PHE A 47 20.38 -10.26 -24.29
CA PHE A 47 20.64 -9.36 -23.15
C PHE A 47 20.55 -7.87 -23.54
N SER A 48 19.91 -7.55 -24.66
CA SER A 48 19.94 -6.23 -25.27
C SER A 48 18.65 -5.49 -24.96
N THR A 49 18.83 -4.39 -24.23
CA THR A 49 17.86 -3.35 -23.86
C THR A 49 16.73 -3.76 -22.91
N PRO A 50 16.72 -3.28 -21.65
CA PRO A 50 15.58 -3.44 -20.77
C PRO A 50 14.36 -2.77 -21.42
N THR A 51 13.23 -3.47 -21.44
CA THR A 51 11.93 -2.82 -21.73
C THR A 51 11.78 -1.67 -20.71
N PRO A 52 11.50 -0.42 -21.15
CA PRO A 52 11.56 0.77 -20.29
C PRO A 52 10.48 0.81 -19.19
N THR A 53 9.63 -0.21 -19.11
CA THR A 53 8.64 -0.38 -18.04
C THR A 53 9.13 -1.41 -17.03
N PRO A 54 9.37 -1.03 -15.76
CA PRO A 54 9.65 -1.98 -14.69
C PRO A 54 8.57 -3.06 -14.67
N THR A 55 8.97 -4.32 -14.83
CA THR A 55 8.00 -5.43 -14.77
C THR A 55 7.59 -5.61 -13.31
N THR A 56 6.38 -5.16 -12.98
CA THR A 56 5.83 -5.31 -11.63
C THR A 56 5.62 -6.79 -11.31
N ILE A 57 6.13 -7.23 -10.16
CA ILE A 57 5.93 -8.60 -9.66
C ILE A 57 4.65 -8.61 -8.83
N ASP A 58 3.62 -9.28 -9.32
CA ASP A 58 2.40 -9.49 -8.54
C ASP A 58 2.57 -10.69 -7.61
N ASP A 59 2.73 -10.44 -6.31
CA ASP A 59 2.73 -11.48 -5.28
C ASP A 59 1.37 -12.20 -5.17
N ARG A 60 0.30 -11.58 -5.65
CA ARG A 60 -1.05 -12.10 -5.46
C ARG A 60 -1.38 -13.16 -6.50
N ALA A 61 -1.38 -12.78 -7.77
CA ALA A 61 -1.78 -13.64 -8.88
C ALA A 61 -0.89 -13.37 -10.11
N PRO A 62 0.38 -13.81 -10.09
CA PRO A 62 1.25 -13.68 -11.26
C PRO A 62 0.63 -14.40 -12.45
N THR A 63 0.85 -13.91 -13.67
CA THR A 63 0.37 -14.62 -14.86
C THR A 63 1.09 -15.97 -15.01
N VAL A 64 0.39 -16.96 -15.55
CA VAL A 64 0.97 -18.31 -15.74
C VAL A 64 2.21 -18.24 -16.61
N ASP A 65 2.17 -17.47 -17.70
CA ASP A 65 3.29 -17.31 -18.63
C ASP A 65 4.51 -16.66 -17.97
N GLN A 66 4.28 -15.64 -17.13
CA GLN A 66 5.34 -14.97 -16.38
C GLN A 66 6.01 -15.92 -15.39
N ALA A 67 5.22 -16.65 -14.60
CA ALA A 67 5.73 -17.65 -13.68
C ALA A 67 6.51 -18.76 -14.40
N GLN A 68 6.01 -19.24 -15.55
CA GLN A 68 6.71 -20.24 -16.36
C GLN A 68 8.03 -19.71 -16.93
N ALA A 69 8.06 -18.48 -17.45
CA ALA A 69 9.28 -17.87 -17.98
C ALA A 69 10.36 -17.76 -16.89
N TRP A 70 9.98 -17.28 -15.71
CA TRP A 70 10.88 -17.16 -14.56
C TRP A 70 11.37 -18.51 -14.06
N ALA A 71 10.49 -19.49 -13.99
CA ALA A 71 10.80 -20.86 -13.60
C ALA A 71 11.82 -21.50 -14.56
N ARG A 72 11.63 -21.37 -15.88
CA ARG A 72 12.59 -21.84 -16.89
C ARG A 72 13.94 -21.14 -16.76
N ALA A 73 13.95 -19.83 -16.68
CA ALA A 73 15.19 -19.05 -16.61
C ALA A 73 15.97 -19.31 -15.30
N CYS A 74 15.29 -19.58 -14.18
CA CYS A 74 15.94 -19.93 -12.92
C CYS A 74 16.16 -21.44 -12.74
N GLY A 75 15.68 -22.26 -13.68
CA GLY A 75 15.52 -23.71 -13.57
C GLY A 75 14.96 -24.17 -12.22
N VAL A 76 13.81 -23.60 -11.90
CA VAL A 76 12.95 -24.00 -10.78
C VAL A 76 11.71 -24.65 -11.39
N ASP A 77 11.11 -25.60 -10.67
CA ASP A 77 9.81 -26.16 -11.04
C ASP A 77 8.72 -25.05 -11.11
N PRO A 78 8.02 -24.88 -12.26
CA PRO A 78 6.97 -23.88 -12.41
C PRO A 78 5.86 -23.98 -11.35
N GLU A 79 5.48 -25.20 -10.96
CA GLU A 79 4.44 -25.40 -9.94
C GLU A 79 4.91 -24.91 -8.57
N ARG A 80 6.17 -25.17 -8.21
CA ARG A 80 6.80 -24.60 -7.00
C ARG A 80 6.77 -23.08 -6.99
N LEU A 81 6.92 -22.42 -8.14
CA LEU A 81 6.87 -20.97 -8.22
C LEU A 81 5.45 -20.42 -8.11
N GLN A 82 4.48 -21.06 -8.78
CA GLN A 82 3.06 -20.73 -8.66
C GLN A 82 2.55 -20.85 -7.21
N ARG A 83 3.04 -21.87 -6.48
CA ARG A 83 2.75 -22.06 -5.04
C ARG A 83 3.20 -20.92 -4.13
N LEU A 84 4.04 -19.99 -4.61
CA LEU A 84 4.41 -18.80 -3.85
C LEU A 84 3.33 -17.72 -3.88
N SER A 85 2.48 -17.70 -4.89
CA SER A 85 1.43 -16.70 -5.05
C SER A 85 0.42 -16.74 -3.90
N LEU A 86 -0.08 -15.58 -3.49
CA LEU A 86 -1.06 -15.51 -2.40
C LEU A 86 -2.39 -16.16 -2.80
N SER A 87 -2.80 -16.05 -4.07
CA SER A 87 -4.03 -16.68 -4.55
C SER A 87 -3.95 -18.20 -4.52
N TRP A 88 -2.78 -18.79 -4.77
CA TRP A 88 -2.61 -20.24 -4.64
C TRP A 88 -2.66 -20.68 -3.17
N ARG A 89 -2.02 -19.91 -2.28
CA ARG A 89 -1.93 -20.23 -0.85
C ARG A 89 -3.27 -20.07 -0.12
N TYR A 90 -4.06 -19.09 -0.52
CA TYR A 90 -5.30 -18.69 0.13
C TYR A 90 -6.39 -18.44 -0.94
N PRO A 91 -6.90 -19.50 -1.59
CA PRO A 91 -7.77 -19.37 -2.77
C PRO A 91 -9.11 -18.70 -2.47
N LEU A 92 -9.62 -18.84 -1.25
CA LEU A 92 -10.92 -18.30 -0.82
C LEU A 92 -10.84 -16.85 -0.30
N ARG A 93 -9.61 -16.32 -0.16
CA ARG A 93 -9.37 -15.05 0.52
C ARG A 93 -9.50 -13.87 -0.44
N ALA A 94 -10.44 -12.97 -0.16
CA ALA A 94 -10.66 -11.76 -0.95
C ALA A 94 -9.49 -10.77 -0.86
N ARG A 95 -9.39 -9.86 -1.84
CA ARG A 95 -8.31 -8.86 -1.94
C ARG A 95 -8.16 -8.01 -0.69
N ALA A 96 -9.30 -7.66 -0.11
CA ALA A 96 -9.47 -6.89 1.12
C ALA A 96 -8.65 -7.43 2.32
N TRP A 97 -8.41 -8.74 2.35
CA TRP A 97 -7.73 -9.45 3.43
C TRP A 97 -6.22 -9.58 3.24
N TYR A 98 -5.67 -8.78 2.31
CA TYR A 98 -4.24 -8.61 2.14
C TYR A 98 -3.82 -7.15 2.39
N VAL A 99 -2.57 -6.97 2.80
CA VAL A 99 -1.97 -5.64 2.97
C VAL A 99 -1.90 -4.93 1.63
N SER A 100 -2.51 -3.74 1.58
CA SER A 100 -2.58 -2.90 0.38
C SER A 100 -2.02 -1.50 0.65
N ARG A 101 -1.58 -0.85 -0.42
CA ARG A 101 -1.03 0.51 -0.34
C ARG A 101 -2.15 1.54 -0.54
N GLY A 102 -2.63 2.12 0.56
CA GLY A 102 -3.54 3.26 0.50
C GLY A 102 -4.90 2.96 -0.13
N PRO A 103 -5.71 4.00 -0.41
CA PRO A 103 -7.10 3.81 -0.84
C PRO A 103 -7.20 3.24 -2.26
N GLU A 104 -8.29 2.52 -2.52
CA GLU A 104 -8.58 1.78 -3.76
C GLU A 104 -8.54 2.61 -5.06
N TRP A 105 -8.70 3.94 -4.96
CA TRP A 105 -8.66 4.85 -6.12
C TRP A 105 -7.24 5.25 -6.54
N THR A 106 -6.22 4.97 -5.72
CA THR A 106 -4.82 5.00 -6.18
C THR A 106 -4.49 3.62 -6.73
N PRO A 107 -4.33 3.45 -8.06
CA PRO A 107 -3.92 2.19 -8.64
C PRO A 107 -2.45 1.94 -8.28
N SER A 108 -2.18 1.51 -7.05
CA SER A 108 -0.92 0.85 -6.71
C SER A 108 -1.10 -0.62 -7.00
N ILE A 109 -0.61 -1.02 -8.17
CA ILE A 109 -0.40 -2.41 -8.60
C ILE A 109 0.68 -3.08 -7.70
N VAL A 110 1.42 -2.26 -6.94
CA VAL A 110 2.41 -2.69 -5.95
C VAL A 110 1.69 -3.08 -4.66
N THR A 111 1.78 -4.35 -4.28
CA THR A 111 1.49 -4.85 -2.94
C THR A 111 2.07 -3.88 -1.89
N GLY A 112 1.32 -3.58 -0.83
CA GLY A 112 1.77 -2.62 0.18
C GLY A 112 3.16 -2.98 0.73
N SER A 113 3.84 -2.02 1.36
CA SER A 113 5.08 -2.32 2.09
C SER A 113 4.87 -3.52 3.00
N THR A 114 5.46 -4.67 2.66
CA THR A 114 5.31 -5.90 3.45
C THR A 114 5.82 -5.62 4.87
N PRO A 115 4.95 -5.72 5.89
CA PRO A 115 5.41 -5.55 7.26
C PRO A 115 6.34 -6.73 7.59
N VAL A 116 7.33 -6.52 8.45
CA VAL A 116 8.36 -7.54 8.71
C VAL A 116 8.56 -7.81 10.18
N CYS A 117 9.03 -9.02 10.49
CA CYS A 117 9.54 -9.34 11.83
C CYS A 117 11.06 -9.37 11.78
N LEU A 118 11.72 -8.49 12.55
CA LEU A 118 13.19 -8.46 12.62
C LEU A 118 13.77 -9.73 13.27
N ALA A 119 13.06 -10.30 14.26
CA ALA A 119 13.44 -11.57 14.88
C ALA A 119 13.42 -12.74 13.87
N CYS A 120 12.49 -12.76 12.90
CA CYS A 120 12.54 -13.74 11.81
C CYS A 120 13.79 -13.60 10.94
N PHE A 121 14.23 -12.37 10.65
CA PHE A 121 15.47 -12.14 9.91
C PHE A 121 16.70 -12.55 10.72
N ALA A 122 16.72 -12.26 12.02
CA ALA A 122 17.77 -12.70 12.93
C ALA A 122 17.82 -14.25 13.03
N ALA A 123 16.67 -14.92 13.10
CA ALA A 123 16.57 -16.38 13.11
C ALA A 123 17.05 -17.01 11.79
N ASP A 124 16.81 -16.38 10.65
CA ASP A 124 17.41 -16.84 9.38
C ASP A 124 18.93 -16.67 9.39
N GLN A 125 19.41 -15.54 9.91
CA GLN A 125 20.83 -15.28 10.02
C GLN A 125 21.54 -16.29 10.92
N SER A 126 21.00 -16.55 12.11
CA SER A 126 21.57 -17.51 13.07
C SER A 126 21.56 -18.93 12.51
N ALA A 127 20.53 -19.29 11.73
CA ALA A 127 20.44 -20.58 11.07
C ALA A 127 21.29 -20.71 9.80
N GLY A 128 22.12 -19.71 9.48
CA GLY A 128 23.03 -19.82 8.34
C GLY A 128 22.41 -19.50 6.97
N ARG A 129 21.23 -18.88 6.93
CA ARG A 129 20.39 -18.80 5.72
C ARG A 129 20.25 -17.37 5.20
N ASP A 130 19.86 -17.26 3.93
CA ASP A 130 19.30 -16.03 3.36
C ASP A 130 18.05 -15.60 4.15
N GLY A 131 17.95 -14.30 4.42
CA GLY A 131 16.69 -13.71 4.87
C GLY A 131 15.69 -13.64 3.73
N TYR A 132 14.39 -13.64 4.03
CA TYR A 132 13.32 -13.58 3.03
C TYR A 132 12.02 -12.99 3.60
N LEU A 133 11.12 -12.49 2.75
CA LEU A 133 9.79 -12.03 3.19
C LEU A 133 8.83 -13.21 3.22
N ARG A 134 8.09 -13.35 4.33
CA ARG A 134 7.10 -14.42 4.49
C ARG A 134 5.77 -14.00 3.87
N ALA A 135 5.15 -14.89 3.10
CA ALA A 135 3.83 -14.70 2.50
C ALA A 135 2.77 -14.36 3.55
N GLY A 136 2.90 -14.99 4.73
CA GLY A 136 2.05 -14.73 5.87
C GLY A 136 2.06 -13.28 6.36
N TRP A 137 3.10 -12.48 6.10
CA TRP A 137 3.11 -11.08 6.53
C TRP A 137 2.19 -10.18 5.70
N MET A 138 1.72 -10.67 4.55
CA MET A 138 0.78 -9.95 3.69
C MET A 138 -0.67 -10.10 4.11
N LEU A 139 -1.00 -10.90 5.12
CA LEU A 139 -2.38 -11.05 5.59
C LEU A 139 -2.79 -9.82 6.41
N ALA A 140 -3.99 -9.27 6.14
CA ALA A 140 -4.44 -8.02 6.73
C ALA A 140 -4.52 -8.10 8.26
N GLU A 141 -5.10 -9.17 8.81
CA GLU A 141 -5.19 -9.39 10.25
C GLU A 141 -3.82 -9.62 10.91
N ARG A 142 -2.80 -9.98 10.13
CA ARG A 142 -1.46 -10.27 10.67
C ARG A 142 -0.70 -8.99 10.99
N CYS A 143 -0.78 -8.59 12.26
CA CYS A 143 -0.01 -7.52 12.85
C CYS A 143 1.06 -8.03 13.82
N ILE A 144 0.91 -9.25 14.35
CA ILE A 144 1.88 -9.91 15.23
C ILE A 144 2.48 -11.10 14.50
N CYS A 145 3.80 -11.26 14.59
CA CYS A 145 4.50 -12.42 14.10
C CYS A 145 4.07 -13.67 14.90
N PRO A 146 3.48 -14.71 14.28
CA PRO A 146 3.07 -15.90 15.01
C PRO A 146 4.25 -16.73 15.54
N THR A 147 5.45 -16.54 14.99
CA THR A 147 6.66 -17.26 15.43
C THR A 147 7.34 -16.60 16.64
N HIS A 148 7.39 -15.27 16.67
CA HIS A 148 8.15 -14.55 17.70
C HIS A 148 7.26 -13.79 18.70
N GLY A 149 5.96 -13.63 18.41
CA GLY A 149 5.04 -12.86 19.27
C GLY A 149 5.25 -11.34 19.21
N GLU A 150 6.07 -10.86 18.28
CA GLU A 150 6.42 -9.44 18.14
C GLU A 150 5.54 -8.74 17.10
N LEU A 151 5.25 -7.46 17.33
CA LEU A 151 4.54 -6.62 16.36
C LEU A 151 5.37 -6.49 15.08
N LEU A 152 4.74 -6.70 13.92
CA LEU A 152 5.38 -6.53 12.62
C LEU A 152 5.66 -5.04 12.37
N LEU A 153 6.84 -4.75 11.82
CA LEU A 153 7.28 -3.40 11.49
C LEU A 153 6.95 -3.05 10.05
N ASP A 154 6.29 -1.91 9.85
CA ASP A 154 5.99 -1.34 8.53
C ASP A 154 6.80 -0.06 8.24
N ARG A 155 7.67 0.34 9.15
CA ARG A 155 8.59 1.47 9.05
C ARG A 155 9.99 1.05 9.45
N CYS A 156 10.98 1.66 8.81
CA CYS A 156 12.37 1.48 9.19
C CYS A 156 12.64 2.15 10.55
N LEU A 157 13.27 1.44 11.48
CA LEU A 157 13.64 1.99 12.79
C LEU A 157 14.71 3.08 12.71
N SER A 158 15.54 3.08 11.65
CA SER A 158 16.61 4.07 11.47
C SER A 158 16.13 5.35 10.76
N CYS A 159 15.37 5.21 9.66
CA CYS A 159 14.98 6.38 8.86
C CYS A 159 13.49 6.74 8.94
N HIS A 160 12.69 5.97 9.69
CA HIS A 160 11.24 6.14 9.94
C HIS A 160 10.33 6.19 8.69
N ARG A 161 10.90 6.07 7.50
CA ARG A 161 10.17 5.90 6.24
C ARG A 161 9.46 4.55 6.25
N ARG A 162 8.35 4.46 5.49
CA ARG A 162 7.67 3.18 5.26
C ARG A 162 8.67 2.18 4.70
N LEU A 163 8.63 0.97 5.27
CA LEU A 163 9.63 -0.03 4.98
C LEU A 163 9.44 -0.53 3.54
N SER A 164 10.51 -0.50 2.78
CA SER A 164 10.61 -1.24 1.53
C SER A 164 11.89 -2.06 1.68
N VAL A 165 11.75 -3.38 1.58
CA VAL A 165 12.86 -4.30 1.79
C VAL A 165 13.54 -4.55 0.45
N ALA A 166 14.84 -4.32 0.42
CA ALA A 166 15.71 -4.81 -0.65
C ALA A 166 16.62 -5.91 -0.07
N PHE A 167 17.24 -6.69 -0.95
CA PHE A 167 18.23 -7.69 -0.55
C PHE A 167 19.61 -7.30 -1.08
N ARG A 168 20.61 -7.41 -0.22
CA ARG A 168 22.02 -7.24 -0.59
C ARG A 168 22.78 -8.51 -0.31
N LEU A 169 23.70 -8.86 -1.21
CA LEU A 169 24.60 -9.99 -0.99
C LEU A 169 25.70 -9.58 -0.02
N LEU A 170 25.67 -10.12 1.20
CA LEU A 170 26.68 -9.91 2.25
C LEU A 170 27.05 -11.27 2.84
N ASP A 171 28.35 -11.55 2.95
CA ASP A 171 28.89 -12.83 3.44
C ASP A 171 28.33 -14.05 2.68
N GLY A 172 28.19 -13.90 1.36
CA GLY A 172 27.60 -14.93 0.50
C GLY A 172 26.10 -15.18 0.71
N ARG A 173 25.40 -14.33 1.48
CA ARG A 173 23.97 -14.48 1.80
C ARG A 173 23.15 -13.25 1.43
N ALA A 174 21.91 -13.47 1.04
CA ALA A 174 20.96 -12.38 0.81
C ALA A 174 20.49 -11.82 2.17
N ARG A 175 20.91 -10.60 2.49
CA ARG A 175 20.55 -9.88 3.71
C ARG A 175 19.46 -8.84 3.42
N PRO A 176 18.38 -8.81 4.20
CA PRO A 176 17.34 -7.80 4.06
C PRO A 176 17.87 -6.46 4.55
N VAL A 177 17.66 -5.42 3.75
CA VAL A 177 18.02 -4.03 4.06
C VAL A 177 16.84 -3.11 3.79
N CYS A 178 16.81 -1.96 4.45
CA CYS A 178 15.90 -0.90 4.06
C CYS A 178 16.34 -0.34 2.70
N SER A 179 15.48 -0.35 1.69
CA SER A 179 15.78 0.21 0.36
C SER A 179 16.06 1.71 0.39
N SER A 180 15.52 2.44 1.37
CA SER A 180 15.68 3.89 1.48
C SER A 180 16.98 4.34 2.15
N CYS A 181 17.48 3.63 3.15
CA CYS A 181 18.66 4.04 3.92
C CYS A 181 19.78 2.98 3.96
N GLY A 182 19.56 1.79 3.39
CA GLY A 182 20.54 0.72 3.34
C GLY A 182 20.82 0.00 4.65
N VAL A 183 20.21 0.39 5.77
CA VAL A 183 20.41 -0.28 7.06
C VAL A 183 19.97 -1.73 6.99
N ILE A 184 20.78 -2.64 7.53
CA ILE A 184 20.45 -4.06 7.65
C ILE A 184 19.27 -4.21 8.62
N LEU A 185 18.26 -4.94 8.17
CA LEU A 185 17.05 -5.26 8.93
C LEU A 185 17.29 -6.53 9.74
N ALA A 186 18.17 -6.43 10.74
CA ALA A 186 18.37 -7.47 11.73
C ALA A 186 17.92 -6.93 13.09
N ASP A 187 17.42 -7.83 13.94
CA ASP A 187 17.21 -7.50 15.35
C ASP A 187 18.58 -7.20 15.97
N ARG A 188 18.76 -5.99 16.51
CA ARG A 188 20.00 -5.58 17.19
C ARG A 188 20.01 -5.95 18.67
N GLY A 189 18.99 -6.68 19.16
CA GLY A 189 18.92 -7.10 20.56
C GLY A 189 18.87 -5.95 21.56
N GLY A 190 18.61 -4.73 21.08
CA GLY A 190 18.45 -3.54 21.92
C GLY A 190 16.99 -3.42 22.32
N GLU A 191 16.74 -3.57 23.61
CA GLU A 191 15.53 -3.24 24.39
C GLU A 191 14.44 -2.47 23.62
N CYS A 192 13.75 -3.15 22.71
CA CYS A 192 12.50 -2.65 22.18
C CYS A 192 11.49 -2.78 23.31
N ASP A 193 10.82 -1.66 23.64
CA ASP A 193 9.70 -1.58 24.58
C ASP A 193 8.99 -2.93 24.65
N ARG A 194 9.13 -3.61 25.78
CA ARG A 194 8.40 -4.85 26.06
C ARG A 194 6.93 -4.46 26.11
N HIS A 195 6.30 -4.45 24.95
CA HIS A 195 4.87 -4.46 24.85
C HIS A 195 4.38 -5.56 25.78
N ASP A 196 3.27 -5.30 26.48
CA ASP A 196 2.73 -6.25 27.43
C ASP A 196 2.60 -7.63 26.75
N ARG A 197 3.40 -8.60 27.22
CA ARG A 197 3.49 -9.94 26.61
C ARG A 197 2.14 -10.64 26.66
N ASN A 198 1.31 -10.34 27.66
CA ASN A 198 -0.04 -10.89 27.75
C ASN A 198 -0.93 -10.27 26.68
N LEU A 199 -0.84 -8.95 26.47
CA LEU A 199 -1.55 -8.26 25.41
C LEU A 199 -1.16 -8.79 24.03
N MET A 200 0.14 -8.99 23.77
CA MET A 200 0.63 -9.56 22.52
C MET A 200 0.14 -11.00 22.29
N ARG A 201 0.22 -11.85 23.31
CA ARG A 201 -0.29 -13.23 23.24
C ARG A 201 -1.79 -13.26 22.97
N TRP A 202 -2.54 -12.40 23.64
CA TRP A 202 -3.98 -12.32 23.48
C TRP A 202 -4.37 -11.83 22.08
N THR A 203 -3.75 -10.76 21.58
CA THR A 203 -4.00 -10.27 20.21
C THR A 203 -3.59 -11.31 19.17
N LEU A 204 -2.53 -12.07 19.40
CA LEU A 204 -2.15 -13.18 18.54
C LEU A 204 -3.24 -14.24 18.48
N ALA A 205 -3.92 -14.55 19.59
CA ALA A 205 -5.07 -15.45 19.60
C ALA A 205 -6.26 -14.88 18.80
N VAL A 206 -6.57 -13.59 18.95
CA VAL A 206 -7.59 -12.91 18.14
C VAL A 206 -7.26 -13.02 16.64
N GLN A 207 -6.01 -12.71 16.27
CA GLN A 207 -5.49 -12.81 14.92
C GLN A 207 -5.64 -14.22 14.35
N GLN A 208 -5.29 -15.26 15.11
CA GLN A 208 -5.40 -16.66 14.68
C GLN A 208 -6.84 -17.08 14.42
N ARG A 209 -7.80 -16.65 15.26
CA ARG A 209 -9.22 -16.92 15.03
C ARG A 209 -9.72 -16.26 13.75
N ILE A 210 -9.37 -15.00 13.52
CA ILE A 210 -9.72 -14.29 12.28
C ILE A 210 -9.12 -15.00 11.07
N THR A 211 -7.83 -15.38 11.13
CA THR A 211 -7.19 -16.15 10.05
C THR A 211 -7.99 -17.43 9.75
N ALA A 212 -8.35 -18.22 10.76
CA ALA A 212 -9.14 -19.43 10.57
C ALA A 212 -10.53 -19.14 9.98
N SER A 213 -11.22 -18.09 10.42
CA SER A 213 -12.52 -17.72 9.87
C SER A 213 -12.46 -17.20 8.43
N VAL A 214 -11.36 -16.54 8.04
CA VAL A 214 -11.20 -15.95 6.70
C VAL A 214 -10.71 -16.98 5.68
N ASP A 215 -9.86 -17.92 6.09
CA ASP A 215 -9.27 -18.93 5.20
C ASP A 215 -10.26 -20.05 4.85
N HIS A 216 -11.34 -20.21 5.63
CA HIS A 216 -12.45 -21.13 5.36
C HIS A 216 -13.69 -20.36 4.87
N GLU A 217 -14.58 -21.01 4.12
CA GLU A 217 -15.93 -20.50 3.84
C GLU A 217 -16.77 -20.53 5.12
N ASN A 218 -16.47 -19.64 6.04
CA ASN A 218 -17.11 -19.56 7.33
C ASN A 218 -18.07 -18.36 7.36
N PRO A 219 -19.36 -18.53 7.71
CA PRO A 219 -20.29 -17.40 7.87
C PRO A 219 -19.80 -16.35 8.89
N ALA A 220 -18.93 -16.72 9.84
CA ALA A 220 -18.29 -15.81 10.77
C ALA A 220 -17.42 -14.74 10.07
N ARG A 221 -16.91 -15.01 8.87
CA ARG A 221 -16.16 -14.03 8.07
C ARG A 221 -16.98 -12.76 7.84
N GLY A 222 -18.25 -12.90 7.45
CA GLY A 222 -19.13 -11.75 7.21
C GLY A 222 -19.37 -10.92 8.47
N GLN A 223 -19.40 -11.56 9.64
CA GLN A 223 -19.54 -10.85 10.92
C GLN A 223 -18.26 -10.07 11.29
N PHE A 224 -17.08 -10.65 11.07
CA PHE A 224 -15.82 -9.93 11.24
C PHE A 224 -15.72 -8.72 10.30
N GLU A 225 -16.06 -8.90 9.02
CA GLU A 225 -16.07 -7.80 8.05
C GLU A 225 -17.01 -6.67 8.49
N LYS A 226 -18.23 -6.99 8.93
CA LYS A 226 -19.19 -6.00 9.46
C LYS A 226 -18.67 -5.28 10.71
N ALA A 227 -18.14 -6.01 11.68
CA ALA A 227 -17.63 -5.43 12.93
C ALA A 227 -16.42 -4.50 12.68
N LEU A 228 -15.50 -4.92 11.80
CA LEU A 228 -14.36 -4.10 11.38
C LEU A 228 -14.80 -2.85 10.60
N ALA A 229 -15.76 -2.98 9.68
CA ALA A 229 -16.34 -1.84 8.97
C ALA A 229 -17.03 -0.86 9.93
N MET A 230 -17.70 -1.37 10.97
CA MET A 230 -18.35 -0.56 12.00
C MET A 230 -17.35 0.23 12.84
N LEU A 231 -16.27 -0.41 13.32
CA LEU A 231 -15.21 0.29 14.05
C LEU A 231 -14.62 1.45 13.24
N TRP A 232 -14.46 1.26 11.93
CA TRP A 232 -13.90 2.27 11.04
C TRP A 232 -14.97 3.13 10.35
N ALA A 233 -16.25 3.00 10.67
CA ALA A 233 -17.30 3.86 10.14
C ALA A 233 -17.11 5.31 10.63
N PRO A 234 -17.49 6.34 9.84
CA PRO A 234 -17.46 7.72 10.31
C PRO A 234 -18.32 7.88 11.57
N LEU A 235 -17.80 8.59 12.56
CA LEU A 235 -18.49 8.87 13.82
C LEU A 235 -19.46 10.04 13.63
N ASP A 236 -20.73 9.83 13.94
CA ASP A 236 -21.88 10.76 13.93
C ASP A 236 -22.25 11.38 12.58
N HIS A 237 -21.26 11.75 11.76
CA HIS A 237 -21.46 12.43 10.49
C HIS A 237 -20.69 11.73 9.34
N PRO A 238 -21.31 11.47 8.18
CA PRO A 238 -20.68 10.73 7.08
C PRO A 238 -19.38 11.35 6.51
N ALA A 239 -19.22 12.67 6.64
CA ALA A 239 -18.00 13.38 6.22
C ALA A 239 -16.92 13.45 7.31
N ALA A 240 -17.19 12.90 8.51
CA ALA A 240 -16.22 12.94 9.60
C ALA A 240 -15.02 12.06 9.26
N ALA A 241 -13.83 12.63 9.42
CA ALA A 241 -12.58 11.89 9.35
C ALA A 241 -12.30 11.09 10.64
N ARG A 242 -13.24 11.03 11.57
CA ARG A 242 -13.10 10.38 12.88
C ARG A 242 -13.88 9.06 12.85
N PRO A 243 -13.24 7.89 13.00
CA PRO A 243 -13.94 6.61 13.08
C PRO A 243 -14.67 6.41 14.41
N VAL A 244 -15.65 5.52 14.45
CA VAL A 244 -16.32 5.04 15.67
C VAL A 244 -15.33 4.46 16.69
N LEU A 245 -14.23 3.86 16.22
CA LEU A 245 -13.08 3.42 17.02
C LEU A 245 -12.56 4.52 17.96
N ALA A 246 -12.75 5.80 17.61
CA ALA A 246 -12.39 6.92 18.47
C ALA A 246 -13.10 6.92 19.84
N LEU A 247 -14.28 6.30 19.94
CA LEU A 247 -15.00 6.16 21.20
C LEU A 247 -14.33 5.13 22.13
N TRP A 248 -13.64 4.13 21.57
CA TRP A 248 -12.92 3.12 22.36
C TRP A 248 -11.68 3.69 23.05
N PHE A 249 -10.98 4.63 22.41
CA PHE A 249 -9.87 5.36 23.05
C PHE A 249 -10.34 6.23 24.23
N ASN A 250 -11.62 6.59 24.29
CA ASN A 250 -12.21 7.43 25.34
C ASN A 250 -11.49 8.78 25.55
N GLU A 251 -10.85 9.32 24.49
CA GLU A 251 -10.14 10.58 24.54
C GLU A 251 -10.95 11.71 23.89
N ALA A 252 -11.26 12.75 24.68
CA ALA A 252 -11.95 13.94 24.19
C ALA A 252 -11.09 14.67 23.14
N GLY A 253 -11.70 15.00 21.99
CA GLY A 253 -11.02 15.75 20.92
C GLY A 253 -10.04 14.94 20.08
N TRP A 254 -9.95 13.62 20.26
CA TRP A 254 -9.09 12.76 19.45
C TRP A 254 -9.36 12.93 17.94
N ARG A 255 -8.29 13.11 17.17
CA ARG A 255 -8.34 13.26 15.71
C ARG A 255 -7.64 12.09 15.04
N CYS A 256 -8.32 11.49 14.07
CA CYS A 256 -7.76 10.41 13.27
C CYS A 256 -6.49 10.88 12.54
N PRO A 257 -5.34 10.22 12.76
CA PRO A 257 -4.10 10.58 12.11
C PRO A 257 -4.20 10.51 10.58
N TYR A 258 -3.45 11.39 9.92
CA TYR A 258 -3.51 11.53 8.46
C TYR A 258 -3.18 10.22 7.72
N ASP A 259 -2.28 9.39 8.27
CA ASP A 259 -1.83 8.15 7.65
C ASP A 259 -2.84 6.99 7.71
N VAL A 260 -3.95 7.16 8.43
CA VAL A 260 -5.05 6.18 8.52
C VAL A 260 -6.43 6.75 8.22
N ARG A 261 -6.53 8.06 7.98
CA ARG A 261 -7.78 8.74 7.65
C ARG A 261 -8.50 8.12 6.44
N HIS A 262 -7.76 7.57 5.47
CA HIS A 262 -8.33 6.93 4.29
C HIS A 262 -9.09 5.63 4.59
N ALA A 263 -8.83 4.98 5.73
CA ALA A 263 -9.54 3.78 6.15
C ALA A 263 -10.93 4.08 6.74
N VAL A 264 -11.20 5.35 7.12
CA VAL A 264 -12.49 5.74 7.68
C VAL A 264 -13.58 5.65 6.61
N GLY A 265 -14.56 4.78 6.84
CA GLY A 265 -15.63 4.46 5.90
C GLY A 265 -15.22 3.50 4.77
N ALA A 266 -14.02 2.92 4.79
CA ALA A 266 -13.58 1.92 3.82
C ALA A 266 -14.26 0.55 4.06
N ASP A 267 -14.52 -0.23 3.00
CA ASP A 267 -15.17 -1.55 3.09
C ASP A 267 -14.28 -2.57 3.79
N ALA A 268 -12.98 -2.49 3.53
CA ALA A 268 -11.98 -3.37 4.10
C ALA A 268 -10.84 -2.53 4.70
N PRO A 269 -11.04 -1.94 5.89
CA PRO A 269 -10.08 -1.00 6.45
C PRO A 269 -8.76 -1.69 6.81
N VAL A 270 -8.80 -2.91 7.37
CA VAL A 270 -7.65 -3.58 7.99
C VAL A 270 -6.46 -3.75 7.04
N GLY A 271 -6.70 -4.15 5.79
CA GLY A 271 -5.63 -4.31 4.79
C GLY A 271 -4.90 -3.01 4.45
N GLN A 272 -5.56 -1.86 4.64
CA GLN A 272 -5.03 -0.53 4.32
C GLN A 272 -4.32 0.14 5.51
N LEU A 273 -4.35 -0.48 6.69
CA LEU A 273 -3.81 0.07 7.92
C LEU A 273 -2.32 -0.29 8.12
N PRO A 274 -1.53 0.61 8.74
CA PRO A 274 -0.26 0.28 9.37
C PRO A 274 -0.41 -0.82 10.44
N ALA A 275 0.64 -1.61 10.69
CA ALA A 275 0.61 -2.76 11.61
C ALA A 275 0.14 -2.38 13.03
N ARG A 276 0.60 -1.24 13.55
CA ARG A 276 0.13 -0.69 14.84
C ARG A 276 -1.38 -0.42 14.88
N TRP A 277 -1.95 0.05 13.78
CA TRP A 277 -3.38 0.36 13.69
C TRP A 277 -4.21 -0.88 13.49
N ARG A 278 -3.67 -1.90 12.81
CA ARG A 278 -4.26 -3.24 12.78
C ARG A 278 -4.30 -3.83 14.18
N PHE A 279 -3.21 -3.76 14.92
CA PHE A 279 -3.14 -4.21 16.31
C PHE A 279 -4.22 -3.55 17.18
N LEU A 280 -4.30 -2.21 17.20
CA LEU A 280 -5.34 -1.50 17.96
C LEU A 280 -6.75 -1.84 17.49
N THR A 281 -6.96 -2.04 16.19
CA THR A 281 -8.27 -2.46 15.66
C THR A 281 -8.66 -3.85 16.17
N LEU A 282 -7.72 -4.80 16.21
CA LEU A 282 -7.98 -6.15 16.73
C LEU A 282 -8.23 -6.15 18.24
N LEU A 283 -7.55 -5.28 18.98
CA LEU A 283 -7.83 -5.07 20.41
C LEU A 283 -9.26 -4.60 20.63
N ALA A 284 -9.62 -3.50 19.98
CA ALA A 284 -10.95 -2.92 20.09
C ALA A 284 -12.05 -3.88 19.60
N LEU A 285 -11.80 -4.61 18.52
CA LEU A 285 -12.72 -5.61 17.98
C LEU A 285 -13.11 -6.65 19.05
N ASN A 286 -12.12 -7.26 19.69
CA ASN A 286 -12.43 -8.26 20.70
C ASN A 286 -13.02 -7.64 21.97
N ASP A 287 -12.53 -6.48 22.42
CA ASP A 287 -13.05 -5.82 23.63
C ASP A 287 -14.53 -5.43 23.49
N ILE A 288 -14.92 -4.95 22.31
CA ILE A 288 -16.29 -4.47 22.05
C ILE A 288 -17.25 -5.60 21.66
N PHE A 289 -16.81 -6.49 20.75
CA PHE A 289 -17.68 -7.49 20.13
C PHE A 289 -17.46 -8.90 20.68
N GLY A 290 -16.43 -9.11 21.49
CA GLY A 290 -16.07 -10.42 22.03
C GLY A 290 -15.35 -11.33 21.03
N ALA A 291 -15.28 -12.61 21.38
CA ALA A 291 -14.60 -13.64 20.59
C ALA A 291 -15.27 -13.91 19.23
N ASP A 292 -16.61 -13.88 19.22
CA ASP A 292 -17.46 -14.15 18.06
C ASP A 292 -18.35 -12.92 17.81
N PRO A 293 -17.93 -12.00 16.93
CA PRO A 293 -18.70 -10.78 16.71
C PRO A 293 -20.08 -11.13 16.15
N ARG A 294 -21.13 -10.53 16.72
CA ARG A 294 -22.50 -10.61 16.21
C ARG A 294 -23.05 -9.21 16.09
N VAL A 295 -23.04 -8.67 14.86
CA VAL A 295 -23.46 -7.29 14.60
C VAL A 295 -24.98 -7.18 14.45
N ASP A 296 -25.63 -8.20 13.86
CA ASP A 296 -27.07 -8.19 13.56
C ASP A 296 -27.95 -8.90 14.63
N GLY A 297 -27.37 -9.27 15.77
CA GLY A 297 -28.05 -10.03 16.85
C GLY A 297 -28.04 -9.31 18.19
N THR A 298 -28.19 -10.06 19.29
CA THR A 298 -27.94 -9.57 20.66
C THR A 298 -26.47 -9.20 20.83
N SER A 299 -26.13 -7.99 20.41
CA SER A 299 -24.80 -7.43 20.53
C SER A 299 -24.53 -6.98 21.97
N PRO A 300 -23.28 -7.04 22.46
CA PRO A 300 -22.91 -6.48 23.75
C PRO A 300 -23.34 -5.00 23.86
N PRO A 301 -23.70 -4.49 25.05
CA PRO A 301 -24.16 -3.10 25.21
C PRO A 301 -23.17 -2.06 24.65
N ALA A 302 -21.87 -2.32 24.78
CA ALA A 302 -20.81 -1.50 24.19
C ALA A 302 -20.90 -1.46 22.66
N ALA A 303 -21.04 -2.62 22.02
CA ALA A 303 -21.23 -2.71 20.58
C ALA A 303 -22.51 -1.98 20.14
N ALA A 304 -23.64 -2.17 20.83
CA ALA A 304 -24.90 -1.49 20.53
C ALA A 304 -24.78 0.05 20.63
N HIS A 305 -24.01 0.56 21.61
CA HIS A 305 -23.71 1.98 21.70
C HIS A 305 -22.93 2.49 20.48
N LEU A 306 -21.91 1.73 20.02
CA LEU A 306 -21.13 2.09 18.85
C LEU A 306 -21.94 2.04 17.55
N VAL A 307 -22.80 1.03 17.39
CA VAL A 307 -23.72 0.90 16.23
C VAL A 307 -24.55 2.17 16.07
N ARG A 308 -25.10 2.72 17.17
CA ARG A 308 -25.91 3.96 17.14
C ARG A 308 -25.12 5.20 16.73
N ARG A 309 -23.81 5.21 17.00
CA ARG A 309 -22.91 6.34 16.72
C ARG A 309 -22.24 6.24 15.35
N ALA A 310 -22.30 5.07 14.72
CA ALA A 310 -21.83 4.87 13.36
C ALA A 310 -22.75 5.64 12.41
N ALA A 311 -22.19 6.65 11.74
CA ALA A 311 -22.93 7.35 10.69
C ALA A 311 -23.30 6.34 9.60
N PRO A 312 -24.53 6.41 9.05
CA PRO A 312 -24.92 5.54 7.97
C PRO A 312 -23.90 5.69 6.87
N ARG A 313 -23.43 4.54 6.39
CA ARG A 313 -22.57 4.51 5.24
C ARG A 313 -23.35 5.23 4.14
N ARG A 314 -22.85 6.37 3.66
CA ARG A 314 -23.20 6.73 2.30
C ARG A 314 -22.69 5.54 1.50
N GLU A 315 -23.60 4.70 1.03
CA GLU A 315 -23.39 4.11 -0.27
C GLU A 315 -22.84 5.29 -1.07
N ARG A 316 -21.59 5.18 -1.50
CA ARG A 316 -21.31 5.74 -2.79
C ARG A 316 -22.26 4.96 -3.68
N LEU A 317 -23.52 5.42 -3.78
CA LEU A 317 -24.13 5.61 -5.06
C LEU A 317 -22.94 6.05 -5.87
N SER A 318 -22.51 5.15 -6.76
CA SER A 318 -21.81 5.55 -7.94
C SER A 318 -22.67 6.66 -8.49
N ARG A 319 -22.46 7.88 -7.98
CA ARG A 319 -22.73 9.10 -8.68
C ARG A 319 -21.88 8.82 -9.87
N SER A 320 -22.54 8.29 -10.90
CA SER A 320 -22.09 8.32 -12.26
C SER A 320 -21.56 9.72 -12.35
N SER A 321 -20.24 9.80 -12.26
CA SER A 321 -19.54 11.01 -12.47
C SER A 321 -19.65 11.15 -13.99
N ARG A 322 -20.84 11.51 -14.46
CA ARG A 322 -21.00 12.57 -15.44
C ARG A 322 -20.44 13.85 -14.82
N ARG A 323 -19.17 13.81 -14.40
CA ARG A 323 -18.27 14.90 -14.74
C ARG A 323 -18.37 14.93 -16.26
N PRO A 324 -18.65 16.10 -16.86
CA PRO A 324 -18.30 16.28 -18.25
C PRO A 324 -16.89 15.73 -18.41
N HIS A 325 -16.65 14.91 -19.43
CA HIS A 325 -15.30 14.62 -19.86
C HIS A 325 -14.66 15.97 -20.20
N VAL A 326 -14.14 16.68 -19.21
CA VAL A 326 -13.10 17.65 -19.44
C VAL A 326 -11.93 16.76 -19.76
N GLN A 327 -11.78 16.44 -21.04
CA GLN A 327 -10.48 16.12 -21.58
C GLN A 327 -9.59 17.26 -21.12
N LEU A 328 -8.85 17.03 -20.03
CA LEU A 328 -7.63 17.77 -19.76
C LEU A 328 -6.77 17.48 -20.97
N GLN A 329 -6.89 18.34 -21.99
CA GLN A 329 -6.00 18.35 -23.12
C GLN A 329 -4.60 18.42 -22.51
N LYS A 330 -3.89 17.30 -22.57
CA LYS A 330 -2.51 17.24 -22.13
C LYS A 330 -1.78 18.25 -23.01
N ARG A 331 -1.25 19.32 -22.38
CA ARG A 331 -0.43 20.32 -23.06
C ARG A 331 0.62 19.58 -23.90
N SER A 332 0.82 20.04 -25.13
CA SER A 332 1.78 19.40 -26.02
C SER A 332 3.20 19.55 -25.46
N SER A 333 4.11 18.65 -25.84
CA SER A 333 5.53 18.74 -25.43
C SER A 333 6.13 20.11 -25.80
N ALA A 334 5.78 20.65 -26.97
CA ALA A 334 6.21 21.97 -27.43
C ALA A 334 5.71 23.12 -26.54
N GLU A 335 4.51 22.98 -25.96
CA GLU A 335 4.00 23.97 -24.99
C GLU A 335 4.77 23.94 -23.68
N TYR A 336 5.10 22.75 -23.16
CA TYR A 336 5.94 22.64 -21.96
C TYR A 336 7.34 23.19 -22.20
N GLU A 337 7.91 22.95 -23.38
CA GLU A 337 9.23 23.44 -23.73
C GLU A 337 9.26 24.98 -23.80
N ARG A 338 8.25 25.59 -24.42
CA ARG A 338 8.10 27.05 -24.47
C ARG A 338 7.91 27.63 -23.06
N LEU A 339 7.10 26.99 -22.21
CA LEU A 339 6.88 27.42 -20.83
C LEU A 339 8.17 27.35 -20.01
N ALA A 340 8.93 26.26 -20.17
CA ALA A 340 10.22 26.09 -19.51
C ALA A 340 11.21 27.19 -19.93
N ARG A 341 11.32 27.49 -21.23
CA ARG A 341 12.17 28.58 -21.73
C ARG A 341 11.76 29.95 -21.15
N GLN A 342 10.46 30.23 -21.04
CA GLN A 342 9.96 31.46 -20.44
C GLN A 342 10.27 31.58 -18.94
N ILE A 343 10.10 30.50 -18.18
CA ILE A 343 10.42 30.48 -16.74
C ILE A 343 11.92 30.68 -16.50
N LEU A 344 12.76 30.01 -17.30
CA LEU A 344 14.22 30.10 -17.19
C LEU A 344 14.74 31.49 -17.59
N ALA A 345 14.05 32.18 -18.51
CA ALA A 345 14.37 33.54 -18.92
C ALA A 345 13.81 34.63 -17.98
N ASP A 346 12.98 34.28 -16.97
CA ASP A 346 12.42 35.27 -16.04
C ASP A 346 13.56 35.90 -15.20
N PRO A 347 13.68 37.24 -15.14
CA PRO A 347 14.71 37.92 -14.36
C PRO A 347 14.72 37.52 -12.88
N ARG A 348 13.57 37.13 -12.32
CA ARG A 348 13.44 36.63 -10.93
C ARG A 348 14.02 35.23 -10.77
N TRP A 349 13.98 34.40 -11.82
CA TRP A 349 14.64 33.09 -11.83
C TRP A 349 16.16 33.25 -11.77
N ILE A 350 16.69 34.17 -12.57
CA ILE A 350 18.13 34.49 -12.64
C ILE A 350 18.59 35.13 -11.32
N ALA A 351 17.85 36.10 -10.79
CA ALA A 351 18.15 36.73 -9.51
C ALA A 351 18.12 35.74 -8.32
N ALA A 352 17.27 34.71 -8.38
CA ALA A 352 17.17 33.71 -7.33
C ALA A 352 18.44 32.85 -7.15
N GLU A 353 19.34 32.79 -8.13
CA GLU A 353 20.60 32.05 -8.01
C GLU A 353 21.53 32.60 -6.94
N LYS A 354 21.45 33.90 -6.65
CA LYS A 354 22.24 34.55 -5.61
C LYS A 354 21.64 34.35 -4.19
N LEU A 355 20.48 33.71 -4.07
CA LEU A 355 19.79 33.50 -2.79
C LEU A 355 20.18 32.17 -2.10
N PRO A 356 20.08 32.08 -0.76
CA PRO A 356 20.20 30.82 -0.03
C PRO A 356 19.17 29.78 -0.49
N ARG A 357 19.56 28.50 -0.47
CA ARG A 357 18.83 27.37 -1.07
C ARG A 357 17.31 27.38 -0.81
N ARG A 358 16.88 27.53 0.45
CA ARG A 358 15.44 27.51 0.81
C ARG A 358 14.64 28.67 0.20
N LYS A 359 15.23 29.87 0.09
CA LYS A 359 14.57 31.04 -0.52
C LYS A 359 14.55 30.91 -2.04
N ARG A 360 15.62 30.39 -2.64
CA ARG A 360 15.71 30.10 -4.07
C ARG A 360 14.64 29.10 -4.52
N GLU A 361 14.50 27.98 -3.80
CA GLU A 361 13.50 26.95 -4.10
C GLU A 361 12.06 27.50 -4.04
N ARG A 362 11.77 28.37 -3.06
CA ARG A 362 10.45 28.99 -2.93
C ARG A 362 10.12 29.96 -4.07
N VAL A 363 11.07 30.80 -4.49
CA VAL A 363 10.89 31.72 -5.63
C VAL A 363 10.68 30.93 -6.92
N ARG A 364 11.48 29.88 -7.14
CA ARG A 364 11.37 29.00 -8.32
C ARG A 364 10.03 28.27 -8.37
N ALA A 365 9.55 27.73 -7.24
CA ALA A 365 8.24 27.10 -7.16
C ALA A 365 7.10 28.08 -7.50
N GLY A 366 7.14 29.30 -6.96
CA GLY A 366 6.14 30.32 -7.25
C GLY A 366 6.09 30.75 -8.72
N LEU A 367 7.24 30.80 -9.40
CA LEU A 367 7.30 31.09 -10.84
C LEU A 367 6.71 29.95 -11.69
N ILE A 368 6.98 28.70 -11.31
CA ILE A 368 6.41 27.52 -11.97
C ILE A 368 4.89 27.51 -11.81
N ASP A 369 4.38 27.74 -10.60
CA ASP A 369 2.95 27.76 -10.32
C ASP A 369 2.24 28.90 -11.08
N ALA A 370 2.83 30.09 -11.12
CA ALA A 370 2.30 31.23 -11.86
C ALA A 370 2.25 30.98 -13.37
N ALA A 371 3.30 30.37 -13.95
CA ALA A 371 3.34 30.03 -15.37
C ALA A 371 2.28 28.97 -15.74
N LEU A 372 2.06 28.00 -14.85
CA LEU A 372 1.05 26.96 -15.05
C LEU A 372 -0.38 27.51 -14.93
N ALA A 373 -0.59 28.54 -14.09
CA ALA A 373 -1.87 29.20 -13.86
C ALA A 373 -2.23 30.25 -14.93
N GLY A 374 -1.27 31.09 -15.38
CA GLY A 374 -1.52 32.22 -16.28
C GLY A 374 -2.07 31.84 -17.67
N ASN A 375 -1.69 30.68 -18.20
CA ASN A 375 -2.19 30.21 -19.50
C ASN A 375 -3.55 29.47 -19.42
N ALA A 376 -4.05 29.15 -18.24
CA ALA A 376 -5.40 28.60 -18.09
C ALA A 376 -6.48 29.66 -18.38
N ALA A 377 -6.21 30.93 -18.08
CA ALA A 377 -7.11 32.05 -18.35
C ALA A 377 -7.22 32.39 -19.85
N ALA A 378 -6.14 32.24 -20.62
CA ALA A 378 -6.12 32.52 -22.06
C ALA A 378 -6.93 31.49 -22.89
N LEU A 379 -7.09 30.27 -22.39
CA LEU A 379 -7.88 29.20 -23.03
C LEU A 379 -9.39 29.30 -22.74
N GLY A 380 -9.80 30.08 -21.73
CA GLY A 380 -11.22 30.30 -21.39
C GLY A 380 -11.90 31.39 -22.23
N ALA A 381 -11.16 32.22 -22.96
CA ALA A 381 -11.69 33.40 -23.67
C ALA A 381 -12.13 33.13 -25.12
N ARG A 382 -12.05 31.89 -25.63
CA ARG A 382 -12.43 31.54 -27.02
C ARG A 382 -13.73 30.72 -27.14
N LEU A 383 -14.69 30.92 -26.25
CA LEU A 383 -16.06 30.40 -26.42
C LEU A 383 -17.11 31.51 -26.27
N SER A 384 -17.47 32.05 -27.45
CA SER A 384 -18.72 32.72 -27.86
C SER A 384 -19.15 34.07 -27.26
N PRO A 385 -19.59 34.99 -28.14
CA PRO A 385 -20.82 35.75 -27.94
C PRO A 385 -21.89 35.25 -28.92
N ARG A 386 -23.01 34.74 -28.40
CA ARG A 386 -24.27 34.66 -29.16
C ARG A 386 -25.08 35.95 -28.94
N PRO A 387 -25.85 36.39 -29.95
CA PRO A 387 -26.47 37.71 -29.96
C PRO A 387 -27.69 37.79 -29.02
N ARG A 388 -27.95 39.00 -28.54
CA ARG A 388 -29.14 39.41 -27.78
C ARG A 388 -30.39 39.28 -28.66
N SER A 389 -31.39 38.55 -28.18
CA SER A 389 -32.78 38.68 -28.65
C SER A 389 -33.55 39.52 -27.63
N ASP A 390 -33.97 40.69 -28.08
CA ASP A 390 -34.86 41.59 -27.36
C ASP A 390 -36.28 41.04 -27.26
N GLY A 391 -36.94 41.40 -26.15
CA GLY A 391 -38.33 41.85 -26.16
C GLY A 391 -39.40 40.78 -26.03
N GLN A 392 -39.91 40.59 -24.81
CA GLN A 392 -41.36 40.56 -24.65
C GLN A 392 -41.81 41.17 -23.33
N ALA A 393 -42.71 42.13 -23.49
CA ALA A 393 -43.26 43.02 -22.50
C ALA A 393 -44.33 42.34 -21.63
N ILE A 394 -44.37 42.81 -20.39
CA ILE A 394 -45.47 42.65 -19.45
C ILE A 394 -46.64 43.53 -19.94
N GLN A 395 -47.85 42.98 -20.02
CA GLN A 395 -49.06 43.79 -19.85
C GLN A 395 -50.10 43.06 -18.98
N ILE A 396 -50.67 43.88 -18.11
CA ILE A 396 -51.66 43.64 -17.08
C ILE A 396 -53.05 43.71 -17.72
N SER A 397 -53.91 42.74 -17.41
CA SER A 397 -55.33 42.90 -17.02
C SER A 397 -55.90 41.56 -16.61
#